data_AF-A0A1W9QYJ4-F1
#
_entry.id   AF-A0A1W9QYJ4-F1
#
_cell.length_a   1.000
_cell.length_b   1.000
_cell.length_c   1.000
_cell.angle_alpha   90.00
_cell.angle_beta   90.00
_cell.angle_gamma   90.00
#
_symmetry.space_group_name_H-M   'P 1'
#
loop_
_entity.id
_entity.type
_entity.pdbx_description
1 polymer ?
#
loop_
_entity_poly.entity_id
_entity_poly.type
_entity_poly.pdbx_seq_one_letter_code
_entity_poly.pdbx_strand_id
1 'polypeptide(L)'
;MDYMFEAGFLGTRAPFFMDFVTLIVALLPLLVGIAISFARKQKYELHGIVQTLIFVISVLVVGYFEYGVRLGGGYEAFVQNTHVSHDYLFVVLMIHIFISVITLGVWASTIFHARKESKRGGILPGSYSLVHKKAGFRTSVGIVLTSLTGIWVYLLLFVF
;
A
#
# COMPACT_ATOMS: atom_id res chain seq x y z
N MET A 1 -18.68 -15.98 -1.64
CA MET A 1 -18.08 -14.84 -0.92
C MET A 1 -17.67 -15.22 0.49
N ASP A 2 -18.18 -16.35 0.99
CA ASP A 2 -17.92 -16.92 2.32
C ASP A 2 -16.42 -17.03 2.66
N TYR A 3 -15.59 -17.43 1.68
CA TYR A 3 -14.13 -17.55 1.85
C TYR A 3 -13.44 -16.31 2.43
N MET A 4 -13.95 -15.10 2.16
CA MET A 4 -13.32 -13.87 2.64
C MET A 4 -13.33 -13.80 4.16
N PHE A 5 -14.42 -14.24 4.77
CA PHE A 5 -14.69 -14.13 6.19
C PHE A 5 -14.39 -15.43 6.96
N GLU A 6 -13.90 -16.46 6.27
CA GLU A 6 -13.32 -17.64 6.90
C GLU A 6 -12.04 -17.27 7.67
N ALA A 7 -11.58 -18.20 8.52
CA ALA A 7 -10.38 -17.99 9.32
C ALA A 7 -9.15 -17.67 8.45
N GLY A 8 -8.34 -16.73 8.93
CA GLY A 8 -7.06 -16.37 8.31
C GLY A 8 -5.98 -17.45 8.42
N PHE A 9 -4.83 -17.16 7.80
CA PHE A 9 -3.67 -18.04 7.74
C PHE A 9 -2.47 -17.57 8.59
N LEU A 10 -2.56 -16.39 9.23
CA LEU A 10 -1.54 -15.83 10.11
C LEU A 10 -1.68 -16.30 11.57
N GLY A 11 -2.66 -17.16 11.86
CA GLY A 11 -2.89 -17.69 13.21
C GLY A 11 -3.49 -16.68 14.19
N THR A 12 -4.12 -15.61 13.68
CA THR A 12 -4.83 -14.61 14.47
C THR A 12 -6.34 -14.79 14.34
N ARG A 13 -7.12 -13.94 15.02
CA ARG A 13 -8.59 -13.91 14.88
C ARG A 13 -9.08 -13.18 13.62
N ALA A 14 -8.15 -12.72 12.76
CA ALA A 14 -8.49 -12.03 11.54
C ALA A 14 -9.12 -12.97 10.50
N PRO A 15 -10.05 -12.48 9.67
CA PRO A 15 -10.55 -13.23 8.53
C PRO A 15 -9.51 -13.31 7.41
N PHE A 16 -9.65 -14.28 6.51
CA PHE A 16 -8.74 -14.52 5.38
C PHE A 16 -8.37 -13.26 4.60
N PHE A 17 -9.35 -12.42 4.26
CA PHE A 17 -9.09 -11.25 3.43
C PHE A 17 -8.17 -10.22 4.13
N MET A 18 -8.26 -10.10 5.47
CA MET A 18 -7.41 -9.21 6.25
C MET A 18 -5.96 -9.69 6.27
N ASP A 19 -5.74 -11.00 6.43
CA ASP A 19 -4.41 -11.60 6.38
C ASP A 19 -3.77 -11.44 5.00
N PHE A 20 -4.55 -11.72 3.96
CA PHE A 20 -4.10 -11.62 2.58
C PHE A 20 -3.65 -10.19 2.24
N VAL A 21 -4.47 -9.19 2.57
CA VAL A 21 -4.15 -7.77 2.34
C VAL A 21 -2.93 -7.36 3.17
N THR A 22 -2.87 -7.74 4.44
CA THR A 22 -1.77 -7.40 5.35
C THR A 22 -0.44 -7.97 4.85
N LEU A 23 -0.43 -9.23 4.38
CA LEU A 23 0.77 -9.84 3.80
C LEU A 23 1.26 -9.06 2.57
N ILE A 24 0.37 -8.70 1.65
CA ILE A 24 0.75 -7.93 0.46
C ILE A 24 1.31 -6.56 0.86
N VAL A 25 0.62 -5.85 1.76
CA VAL A 25 1.04 -4.53 2.26
C VAL A 25 2.39 -4.60 2.98
N ALA A 26 2.66 -5.69 3.73
CA ALA A 26 3.96 -5.94 4.35
C ALA A 26 5.08 -6.14 3.34
N LEU A 27 4.79 -6.74 2.17
CA LEU A 27 5.76 -6.96 1.10
C LEU A 27 5.99 -5.74 0.21
N LEU A 28 5.08 -4.75 0.19
CA LEU A 28 5.17 -3.58 -0.70
C LEU A 28 6.51 -2.81 -0.59
N PRO A 29 7.07 -2.51 0.60
CA PRO A 29 8.37 -1.84 0.70
C PRO A 29 9.50 -2.59 -0.02
N LEU A 30 9.51 -3.92 0.10
CA LEU A 30 10.50 -4.77 -0.57
C LEU A 30 10.31 -4.73 -2.10
N LEU A 31 9.08 -4.90 -2.57
CA LEU A 31 8.77 -4.89 -4.01
C LEU A 31 9.14 -3.55 -4.66
N VAL A 32 8.84 -2.44 -3.99
CA VAL A 32 9.23 -1.09 -4.45
C VAL A 32 10.74 -0.92 -4.42
N GLY A 33 11.42 -1.41 -3.38
CA GLY A 33 12.89 -1.42 -3.31
C GLY A 33 13.52 -2.17 -4.49
N ILE A 34 12.98 -3.33 -4.85
CA ILE A 34 13.39 -4.10 -6.03
C ILE A 34 13.16 -3.29 -7.30
N ALA A 35 11.99 -2.67 -7.46
CA ALA A 35 11.67 -1.84 -8.62
C ALA A 35 12.64 -0.66 -8.77
N ILE A 36 13.02 -0.01 -7.67
CA ILE A 36 14.02 1.08 -7.65
C ILE A 36 15.40 0.57 -8.04
N SER A 37 15.75 -0.68 -7.68
CA SER A 37 17.04 -1.28 -8.07
C SER A 37 17.22 -1.36 -9.59
N PHE A 38 16.13 -1.52 -10.36
CA PHE A 38 16.19 -1.49 -11.82
C PHE A 38 16.57 -0.11 -12.36
N ALA A 39 16.03 0.96 -11.78
CA ALA A 39 16.43 2.33 -12.13
C ALA A 39 17.90 2.60 -11.79
N ARG A 40 18.40 2.07 -10.65
CA ARG A 40 19.82 2.18 -10.28
C ARG A 40 20.74 1.45 -11.26
N LYS A 41 20.27 0.35 -11.85
CA LYS A 41 20.96 -0.42 -12.91
C LYS A 41 20.69 0.14 -14.32
N GLN A 42 20.14 1.35 -14.43
CA GLN A 42 19.77 2.01 -15.69
C GLN A 42 18.76 1.25 -16.57
N LYS A 43 18.07 0.25 -16.00
CA LYS A 43 16.97 -0.48 -16.66
C LYS A 43 15.65 0.28 -16.49
N TYR A 44 15.56 1.47 -17.09
CA TYR A 44 14.44 2.40 -16.85
C TYR A 44 13.09 1.91 -17.36
N GLU A 45 13.06 1.20 -18.49
CA GLU A 45 11.83 0.60 -19.02
C GLU A 45 11.28 -0.45 -18.06
N LEU A 46 12.14 -1.37 -17.61
CA LEU A 46 11.78 -2.40 -16.63
C LEU A 46 11.32 -1.77 -15.31
N HIS A 47 12.01 -0.74 -14.82
CA HIS A 47 11.58 0.02 -13.65
C HIS A 47 10.15 0.57 -13.83
N GLY A 48 9.85 1.18 -14.97
CA GLY A 48 8.53 1.73 -15.27
C GLY A 48 7.43 0.67 -15.36
N ILE A 49 7.71 -0.47 -15.99
CA ILE A 49 6.78 -1.60 -16.09
C ILE A 49 6.48 -2.15 -14.69
N VAL A 50 7.50 -2.51 -13.94
CA VAL A 50 7.36 -3.12 -12.61
C VAL A 50 6.68 -2.15 -11.64
N GLN A 51 7.07 -0.88 -11.60
CA GLN A 51 6.44 0.09 -10.69
C GLN A 51 4.95 0.30 -11.03
N THR A 52 4.58 0.25 -12.32
CA THR A 52 3.17 0.35 -12.69
C THR A 52 2.39 -0.90 -12.32
N LEU A 53 2.98 -2.08 -12.52
CA LEU A 53 2.35 -3.35 -12.13
C LEU A 53 2.07 -3.38 -10.61
N ILE A 54 3.08 -3.03 -9.80
CA ILE A 54 2.94 -2.95 -8.34
C ILE A 54 1.81 -1.96 -7.98
N PHE A 55 1.77 -0.77 -8.60
CA PHE A 55 0.73 0.22 -8.34
C PHE A 55 -0.68 -0.30 -8.68
N VAL A 56 -0.87 -0.89 -9.87
CA VAL A 56 -2.18 -1.42 -10.28
C VAL A 56 -2.64 -2.53 -9.34
N ILE A 57 -1.75 -3.47 -9.00
CA ILE A 57 -2.05 -4.53 -8.02
C ILE A 57 -2.41 -3.92 -6.66
N SER A 58 -1.68 -2.89 -6.21
CA SER A 58 -1.96 -2.22 -4.93
C SER A 58 -3.35 -1.57 -4.92
N VAL A 59 -3.76 -0.94 -6.03
CA VAL A 59 -5.11 -0.35 -6.17
C VAL A 59 -6.19 -1.42 -6.13
N LEU A 60 -5.98 -2.57 -6.77
CA LEU A 60 -6.92 -3.68 -6.71
C LEU A 60 -7.01 -4.28 -5.30
N VAL A 61 -5.88 -4.43 -4.60
CA VAL A 61 -5.81 -4.97 -3.24
C VAL A 61 -6.49 -4.05 -2.24
N VAL A 62 -6.27 -2.73 -2.31
CA VAL A 62 -6.99 -1.79 -1.42
C VAL A 62 -8.48 -1.72 -1.74
N GLY A 63 -8.86 -1.86 -3.02
CA GLY A 63 -10.27 -1.97 -3.41
C GLY A 63 -10.93 -3.24 -2.86
N TYR A 64 -10.23 -4.37 -2.92
CA TYR A 64 -10.66 -5.63 -2.32
C TYR A 64 -10.79 -5.54 -0.79
N PHE A 65 -9.82 -4.90 -0.12
CA PHE A 65 -9.86 -4.62 1.32
C PHE A 65 -11.09 -3.78 1.70
N GLU A 66 -11.29 -2.64 1.05
CA GLU A 66 -12.40 -1.73 1.35
C GLU A 66 -13.74 -2.43 1.14
N TYR A 67 -13.87 -3.20 0.06
CA TYR A 67 -15.06 -3.98 -0.21
C TYR A 67 -15.32 -5.04 0.89
N GLY A 68 -14.29 -5.78 1.30
CA GLY A 68 -14.37 -6.74 2.39
C GLY A 68 -14.77 -6.10 3.72
N VAL A 69 -14.17 -4.95 4.06
CA VAL A 69 -14.52 -4.19 5.27
C VAL A 69 -15.98 -3.75 5.24
N ARG A 70 -16.48 -3.20 4.12
CA ARG A 70 -17.89 -2.76 4.01
C ARG A 70 -18.88 -3.91 4.12
N LEU A 71 -18.59 -5.05 3.50
CA LEU A 71 -19.42 -6.24 3.62
C LEU A 71 -19.39 -6.86 5.02
N GLY A 72 -18.25 -6.78 5.69
CA GLY A 72 -18.06 -7.30 7.05
C GLY A 72 -18.71 -6.46 8.15
N GLY A 73 -19.45 -5.40 7.82
CA GLY A 73 -20.08 -4.50 8.79
C GLY A 73 -19.25 -3.26 9.16
N GLY A 74 -18.15 -3.01 8.45
CA GLY A 74 -17.29 -1.85 8.65
C GLY A 74 -16.41 -1.95 9.90
N TYR A 75 -15.84 -0.81 10.29
CA TYR A 75 -14.94 -0.69 11.45
C TYR A 75 -15.54 -1.28 12.74
N GLU A 76 -16.79 -0.95 13.03
CA GLU A 76 -17.47 -1.34 14.27
C GLU A 76 -17.59 -2.85 14.44
N ALA A 77 -17.69 -3.62 13.35
CA ALA A 77 -17.76 -5.08 13.45
C ALA A 77 -16.42 -5.70 13.87
N PHE A 78 -15.30 -5.16 13.39
CA PHE A 78 -13.98 -5.75 13.63
C PHE A 78 -13.38 -5.39 15.00
N VAL A 79 -13.80 -4.26 15.59
CA VAL A 79 -13.30 -3.78 16.89
C VAL A 79 -13.89 -4.51 18.10
N GLN A 80 -15.03 -5.19 17.98
CA GLN A 80 -15.78 -5.72 19.15
C GLN A 80 -15.03 -6.72 20.04
N ASN A 81 -13.99 -7.36 19.54
CA ASN A 81 -13.28 -8.42 20.27
C ASN A 81 -11.78 -8.15 20.45
N THR A 82 -11.35 -6.89 20.37
CA THR A 82 -10.00 -6.49 20.80
C THR A 82 -10.03 -6.00 22.25
N HIS A 83 -8.94 -6.18 22.99
CA HIS A 83 -8.77 -5.57 24.32
C HIS A 83 -8.26 -4.12 24.26
N VAL A 84 -8.00 -3.60 23.07
CA VAL A 84 -7.52 -2.22 22.84
C VAL A 84 -8.68 -1.24 22.92
N SER A 85 -8.46 -0.11 23.59
CA SER A 85 -9.48 0.95 23.68
C SER A 85 -9.90 1.48 22.30
N HIS A 86 -11.19 1.65 22.09
CA HIS A 86 -11.77 2.15 20.84
C HIS A 86 -11.17 3.50 20.41
N ASP A 87 -10.97 4.45 21.33
CA ASP A 87 -10.44 5.79 21.01
C ASP A 87 -9.03 5.73 20.41
N TYR A 88 -8.14 4.94 21.04
CA TYR A 88 -6.78 4.75 20.55
C TYR A 88 -6.78 4.10 19.16
N LEU A 89 -7.58 3.04 18.99
CA LEU A 89 -7.64 2.31 17.73
C LEU A 89 -8.19 3.20 16.61
N PHE A 90 -9.21 4.01 16.89
CA PHE A 90 -9.77 4.97 15.95
C PHE A 90 -8.73 6.02 15.53
N VAL A 91 -7.98 6.60 16.46
CA VAL A 91 -6.91 7.57 16.15
C VAL A 91 -5.84 6.94 15.26
N VAL A 92 -5.37 5.73 15.60
CA VAL A 92 -4.37 5.01 14.80
C VAL A 92 -4.90 4.72 13.39
N LEU A 93 -6.16 4.30 13.27
CA LEU A 93 -6.81 4.07 11.99
C LEU A 93 -6.87 5.36 11.15
N MET A 94 -7.27 6.49 11.74
CA MET A 94 -7.32 7.78 11.03
C MET A 94 -5.94 8.20 10.53
N ILE A 95 -4.90 8.04 11.35
CA ILE A 95 -3.52 8.30 10.95
C ILE A 95 -3.11 7.41 9.77
N HIS A 96 -3.40 6.11 9.85
CA HIS A 96 -3.11 5.16 8.77
C HIS A 96 -3.79 5.56 7.45
N ILE A 97 -5.10 5.87 7.49
CA ILE A 97 -5.87 6.27 6.31
C ILE A 97 -5.28 7.54 5.70
N PHE A 98 -4.99 8.55 6.54
CA PHE A 98 -4.40 9.81 6.08
C PHE A 98 -3.07 9.60 5.34
N ILE A 99 -2.15 8.84 5.95
CA ILE A 99 -0.85 8.52 5.35
C ILE A 99 -1.03 7.78 4.03
N SER A 100 -1.92 6.78 4.00
CA SER A 100 -2.12 5.89 2.86
C SER A 100 -2.78 6.60 1.68
N VAL A 101 -3.78 7.46 1.92
CA VAL A 101 -4.44 8.23 0.88
C VAL A 101 -3.48 9.24 0.25
N ILE A 102 -2.71 9.98 1.06
CA ILE A 102 -1.69 10.91 0.54
C ILE A 102 -0.65 10.16 -0.26
N THR A 103 -0.15 9.04 0.27
CA THR A 103 0.87 8.21 -0.41
C THR A 103 0.35 7.72 -1.76
N LEU A 104 -0.87 7.21 -1.82
CA LEU A 104 -1.50 6.75 -3.06
C LEU A 104 -1.61 7.87 -4.10
N GLY A 105 -2.04 9.08 -3.67
CA GLY A 105 -2.14 10.25 -4.54
C GLY A 105 -0.79 10.70 -5.09
N VAL A 106 0.24 10.79 -4.24
CA VAL A 106 1.61 11.14 -4.67
C VAL A 106 2.18 10.07 -5.60
N TRP A 107 1.95 8.79 -5.32
CA TRP A 107 2.42 7.68 -6.16
C TRP A 107 1.75 7.69 -7.54
N ALA A 108 0.42 7.84 -7.59
CA ALA A 108 -0.34 7.93 -8.83
C ALA A 108 0.15 9.10 -9.70
N SER A 109 0.32 10.28 -9.09
CA SER A 109 0.87 11.46 -9.76
C SER A 109 2.29 11.21 -10.27
N THR A 110 3.14 10.57 -9.47
CA THR A 110 4.53 10.26 -9.86
C THR A 110 4.58 9.34 -11.09
N ILE A 111 3.76 8.28 -11.13
CA ILE A 111 3.67 7.37 -12.28
C ILE A 111 3.12 8.11 -13.50
N PHE A 112 2.04 8.88 -13.34
CA PHE A 112 1.41 9.59 -14.45
C PHE A 112 2.40 10.54 -15.14
N HIS A 113 3.08 11.39 -14.36
CA HIS A 113 4.07 12.32 -14.90
C HIS A 113 5.27 11.60 -15.49
N ALA A 114 5.78 10.54 -14.85
CA ALA A 114 6.89 9.76 -15.38
C ALA A 114 6.55 9.11 -16.73
N ARG A 115 5.34 8.55 -16.88
CA ARG A 115 4.87 7.97 -18.15
C ARG A 115 4.66 9.03 -19.23
N LYS A 116 4.10 10.19 -18.87
CA LYS A 116 3.92 11.32 -19.80
C LYS A 116 5.26 11.80 -20.35
N GLU A 117 6.25 11.99 -19.48
CA GLU A 117 7.60 12.41 -19.90
C GLU A 117 8.30 11.31 -20.71
N SER A 118 8.19 10.04 -20.32
CA SER A 118 8.76 8.94 -21.09
C SER A 118 8.17 8.84 -22.51
N LYS A 119 6.88 9.14 -22.69
CA LYS A 119 6.20 9.14 -23.99
C LYS A 119 6.59 10.34 -24.87
N ARG A 120 7.00 11.46 -24.29
CA ARG A 120 7.49 12.63 -25.04
C ARG A 120 8.79 12.36 -25.79
N GLY A 121 9.46 11.26 -25.47
CA GLY A 121 10.73 10.86 -26.10
C GLY A 121 11.92 11.63 -25.53
N GLY A 122 13.13 11.13 -25.82
CA GLY A 122 14.39 11.69 -25.35
C GLY A 122 15.28 10.66 -24.66
N ILE A 123 16.51 11.06 -24.36
CA ILE A 123 17.49 10.21 -23.69
C ILE A 123 17.18 10.19 -22.18
N LEU A 124 17.08 8.99 -21.60
CA LEU A 124 16.96 8.81 -20.16
C LEU A 124 18.35 8.63 -19.53
N PRO A 125 18.64 9.27 -18.38
CA PRO A 125 17.76 10.14 -17.59
C PRO A 125 17.63 11.56 -18.19
N GLY A 126 16.39 12.03 -18.38
CA GLY A 126 16.10 13.37 -18.91
C GLY A 126 16.02 14.48 -17.84
N SER A 127 15.61 15.68 -18.25
CA SER A 127 15.49 16.88 -17.38
C SER A 127 14.52 16.69 -16.19
N TYR A 128 13.49 15.87 -16.35
CA TYR A 128 12.53 15.54 -15.27
C TYR A 128 13.11 14.61 -14.18
N SER A 129 14.29 14.02 -14.39
CA SER A 129 14.83 12.98 -13.51
C SER A 129 15.02 13.41 -12.06
N LEU A 130 15.41 14.66 -11.79
CA LEU A 130 15.58 15.18 -10.43
C LEU A 130 14.24 15.27 -9.67
N VAL A 131 13.19 15.76 -10.35
CA VAL A 131 11.85 15.87 -9.78
C VAL A 131 11.28 14.48 -9.53
N HIS A 132 11.43 13.58 -10.50
CA HIS A 132 11.02 12.18 -10.38
C HIS A 132 11.70 11.47 -9.19
N LYS A 133 13.03 11.62 -9.03
CA LYS A 133 13.76 11.02 -7.90
C LYS A 133 13.25 11.52 -6.54
N LYS A 134 13.02 12.83 -6.40
CA LYS A 134 12.45 13.41 -5.17
C LYS A 134 11.03 12.92 -4.90
N ALA A 135 10.20 12.80 -5.93
CA ALA A 135 8.85 12.26 -5.81
C ALA A 135 8.86 10.77 -5.44
N GLY A 136 9.67 9.97 -6.14
CA GLY A 136 9.84 8.54 -5.87
C GLY A 136 10.37 8.24 -4.47
N PHE A 137 11.29 9.05 -3.95
CA PHE A 137 11.74 8.92 -2.55
C PHE A 137 10.61 9.18 -1.55
N ARG A 138 9.85 10.27 -1.73
CA ARG A 138 8.68 10.58 -0.89
C ARG A 138 7.64 9.46 -0.94
N THR A 139 7.34 8.94 -2.13
CA THR A 139 6.46 7.78 -2.31
C THR A 139 7.00 6.55 -1.57
N SER A 140 8.30 6.27 -1.67
CA SER A 140 8.91 5.09 -1.01
C SER A 140 8.80 5.18 0.51
N VAL A 141 9.08 6.35 1.09
CA VAL A 141 8.88 6.60 2.53
C VAL A 141 7.41 6.46 2.91
N GLY A 142 6.50 7.03 2.11
CA GLY A 142 5.05 6.90 2.33
C GLY A 142 4.59 5.44 2.34
N ILE A 143 5.08 4.61 1.40
CA ILE A 143 4.74 3.19 1.33
C ILE A 143 5.25 2.41 2.55
N VAL A 144 6.45 2.73 3.03
CA VAL A 144 6.98 2.16 4.29
C VAL A 144 6.07 2.53 5.47
N LEU A 145 5.68 3.81 5.58
CA LEU A 145 4.81 4.27 6.66
C LEU A 145 3.41 3.66 6.59
N THR A 146 2.81 3.55 5.41
CA THR A 146 1.55 2.85 5.17
C THR A 146 1.64 1.39 5.59
N SER A 147 2.74 0.72 5.24
CA SER A 147 2.97 -0.68 5.61
C SER A 147 3.05 -0.86 7.13
N LEU A 148 3.90 -0.07 7.80
CA LEU A 148 4.06 -0.14 9.25
C LEU A 148 2.77 0.19 10.01
N THR A 149 2.08 1.25 9.62
CA THR A 149 0.82 1.65 10.27
C THR A 149 -0.32 0.68 9.98
N GLY A 150 -0.38 0.10 8.78
CA GLY A 150 -1.39 -0.90 8.41
C GLY A 150 -1.19 -2.21 9.18
N ILE A 151 0.04 -2.69 9.29
CA ILE A 151 0.39 -3.83 10.15
C ILE A 151 0.03 -3.52 11.60
N TRP A 152 0.29 -2.30 12.07
CA TRP A 152 -0.07 -1.91 13.44
C TRP A 152 -1.58 -1.95 13.66
N VAL A 153 -2.39 -1.40 12.75
CA VAL A 153 -3.86 -1.51 12.80
C VAL A 153 -4.31 -2.97 12.85
N TYR A 154 -3.72 -3.84 12.02
CA TYR A 154 -4.01 -5.27 12.03
C TYR A 154 -3.72 -5.92 13.38
N LEU A 155 -2.55 -5.64 13.97
CA LEU A 155 -2.16 -6.20 15.27
C LEU A 155 -3.12 -5.73 16.38
N LEU A 156 -3.45 -4.43 16.41
CA LEU A 156 -4.41 -3.89 17.37
C LEU A 156 -5.79 -4.49 17.22
N LEU A 157 -6.23 -4.77 15.99
CA LEU A 157 -7.54 -5.38 15.78
C LEU A 157 -7.54 -6.86 16.15
N PHE A 158 -6.51 -7.62 15.79
CA PHE A 158 -6.63 -9.09 15.73
C PHE A 158 -5.69 -9.88 16.63
N VAL A 159 -4.75 -9.22 17.31
CA VAL A 159 -3.76 -9.89 18.18
C VAL A 159 -3.88 -9.43 19.63
N PHE A 160 -4.09 -8.12 19.84
CA PHE A 160 -4.30 -7.52 21.15
C PHE A 160 -5.79 -7.32 21.42
#